data_AF-A0A436ZTV4-F1
#
_entry.id   AF-A0A436ZTV4-F1
#
_cell.length_a   1.000
_cell.length_b   1.000
_cell.length_c   1.000
_cell.angle_alpha   90.00
_cell.angle_beta   90.00
_cell.angle_gamma   90.00
#
_symmetry.space_group_name_H-M   'P 1'
#
loop_
_entity.id
_entity.type
_entity.pdbx_description
1 polymer ?
#
loop_
_entity_poly.entity_id
_entity_poly.type
_entity_poly.pdbx_seq_one_letter_code
_entity_poly.pdbx_strand_id
1 'polypeptide(L)'
;MSNSNETIREKLAAMDISQLNNLDIQDYPPGQGRLINKERARREKAEANVTYTDPTATADARTLESDETVNDSIIPRHQPNDPGAAGSRRFRAKKSPKSDNLSGISPRRENTEPEPWYLFENYHEKVSEKMKDVIFISKIEDGNLKAETNLVGTFKCIALECRAMGWSNGTVATVIRAYYQDDGKLGYSAQVYNQRCRSCKQLASMKLDVDTYVERVVRRLKMWKGEYAPIKWYRRKMLPHDEELCEACKAGHCLTGVVNKQHRLSGVETGQQVPVKI
;
A
#
# COMPACT_ATOMS: atom_id res chain seq x y z
N MET A 1 -10.60 -32.34 15.63
CA MET A 1 -10.08 -31.46 14.55
C MET A 1 -9.81 -30.11 15.19
N SER A 2 -8.54 -29.72 15.37
CA SER A 2 -8.20 -28.43 15.98
C SER A 2 -8.70 -27.28 15.10
N ASN A 3 -9.30 -26.28 15.74
CA ASN A 3 -9.83 -25.12 15.03
C ASN A 3 -8.64 -24.34 14.45
N SER A 4 -8.50 -24.30 13.13
CA SER A 4 -7.31 -23.76 12.44
C SER A 4 -6.94 -22.31 12.84
N ASN A 5 -7.91 -21.54 13.35
CA ASN A 5 -7.70 -20.19 13.87
C ASN A 5 -7.09 -20.16 15.29
N GLU A 6 -7.35 -21.17 16.10
CA GLU A 6 -6.83 -21.31 17.47
C GLU A 6 -5.33 -21.63 17.44
N THR A 7 -4.95 -22.57 16.60
CA THR A 7 -3.54 -22.90 16.33
C THR A 7 -2.74 -21.70 15.83
N ILE A 8 -3.36 -20.77 15.08
CA ILE A 8 -2.68 -19.54 14.67
C ILE A 8 -2.53 -18.55 15.81
N ARG A 9 -3.52 -18.40 16.69
CA ARG A 9 -3.40 -17.49 17.83
C ARG A 9 -2.27 -17.92 18.76
N GLU A 10 -2.13 -19.22 19.01
CA GLU A 10 -1.03 -19.79 19.78
C GLU A 10 0.33 -19.51 19.12
N LYS A 11 0.43 -19.76 17.80
CA LYS A 11 1.66 -19.44 17.04
C LYS A 11 1.99 -17.95 17.10
N LEU A 12 1.00 -17.07 16.90
CA LEU A 12 1.22 -15.62 16.95
C LEU A 12 1.59 -15.14 18.34
N ALA A 13 1.10 -15.78 19.41
CA ALA A 13 1.48 -15.46 20.79
C ALA A 13 2.94 -15.86 21.08
N ALA A 14 3.40 -16.97 20.52
CA ALA A 14 4.77 -17.48 20.71
C ALA A 14 5.85 -16.73 19.92
N MET A 15 5.49 -16.02 18.83
CA MET A 15 6.44 -15.24 18.03
C MET A 15 6.91 -13.98 18.73
N ASP A 16 8.16 -13.57 18.52
CA ASP A 16 8.62 -12.23 18.87
C ASP A 16 8.05 -11.16 17.90
N ILE A 17 8.23 -9.87 18.21
CA ILE A 17 7.67 -8.78 17.40
C ILE A 17 8.28 -8.70 15.99
N SER A 18 9.57 -9.05 15.85
CA SER A 18 10.27 -9.06 14.57
C SER A 18 9.75 -10.19 13.68
N GLN A 19 9.65 -11.41 14.22
CA GLN A 19 9.03 -12.56 13.56
C GLN A 19 7.59 -12.25 13.14
N LEU A 20 6.80 -11.68 14.04
CA LEU A 20 5.42 -11.29 13.77
C LEU A 20 5.32 -10.26 12.65
N ASN A 21 6.21 -9.27 12.59
CA ASN A 21 6.22 -8.24 11.55
C ASN A 21 6.74 -8.74 10.20
N ASN A 22 7.60 -9.76 10.21
CA ASN A 22 8.15 -10.39 9.00
C ASN A 22 7.19 -11.38 8.33
N LEU A 23 6.10 -11.80 8.99
CA LEU A 23 5.09 -12.64 8.33
C LEU A 23 4.50 -11.98 7.08
N ASP A 24 4.57 -12.69 5.95
CA ASP A 24 3.81 -12.33 4.77
C ASP A 24 2.35 -12.74 4.96
N ILE A 25 1.44 -11.78 4.84
CA ILE A 25 0.00 -12.03 4.98
C ILE A 25 -0.51 -12.92 3.83
N GLN A 26 0.18 -12.96 2.69
CA GLN A 26 -0.20 -13.77 1.54
C GLN A 26 -0.06 -15.28 1.79
N ASP A 27 0.81 -15.68 2.71
CA ASP A 27 0.98 -17.08 3.07
C ASP A 27 -0.18 -17.60 3.94
N TYR A 28 -1.13 -16.73 4.29
CA TYR A 28 -2.23 -17.02 5.20
C TYR A 28 -3.61 -16.77 4.57
N PRO A 29 -4.59 -17.65 4.82
CA PRO A 29 -6.00 -17.42 4.52
C PRO A 29 -6.52 -16.04 4.97
N PRO A 30 -7.48 -15.42 4.26
CA PRO A 30 -7.98 -14.07 4.54
C PRO A 30 -8.48 -13.84 5.98
N GLY A 31 -9.02 -14.88 6.64
CA GLY A 31 -9.43 -14.81 8.04
C GLY A 31 -8.25 -14.70 9.02
N GLN A 32 -7.14 -15.35 8.70
CA GLN A 32 -5.93 -15.42 9.52
C GLN A 32 -5.08 -14.16 9.37
N GLY A 33 -5.02 -13.56 8.17
CA GLY A 33 -4.40 -12.24 7.97
C GLY A 33 -4.98 -11.14 8.87
N ARG A 34 -6.28 -11.21 9.19
CA ARG A 34 -6.91 -10.30 10.17
C ARG A 34 -6.41 -10.55 11.60
N LEU A 35 -6.13 -11.79 11.97
CA LEU A 35 -5.60 -12.15 13.29
C LEU A 35 -4.16 -11.64 13.44
N ILE A 36 -3.32 -11.79 12.42
CA ILE A 36 -1.95 -11.26 12.39
C ILE A 36 -1.97 -9.74 12.61
N ASN A 37 -2.81 -9.01 11.87
CA ASN A 37 -2.92 -7.55 12.01
C ASN A 37 -3.46 -7.13 13.39
N LYS A 38 -4.43 -7.87 13.94
CA LYS A 38 -4.95 -7.62 15.30
C LYS A 38 -3.86 -7.81 16.35
N GLU A 39 -3.05 -8.85 16.22
CA GLU A 39 -1.98 -9.13 17.18
C GLU A 39 -0.87 -8.08 17.10
N ARG A 40 -0.47 -7.68 15.90
CA ARG A 40 0.46 -6.56 15.68
C ARG A 40 -0.04 -5.28 16.37
N ALA A 41 -1.31 -4.93 16.20
CA ALA A 41 -1.93 -3.76 16.83
C ALA A 41 -2.03 -3.87 18.36
N ARG A 42 -2.26 -5.09 18.89
CA ARG A 42 -2.33 -5.34 20.34
C ARG A 42 -0.99 -5.10 21.01
N ARG A 43 0.10 -5.58 20.40
CA ARG A 43 1.46 -5.44 20.95
C ARG A 43 1.97 -4.01 20.93
N GLU A 44 1.68 -3.26 19.86
CA GLU A 44 1.98 -1.82 19.82
C GLU A 44 1.28 -1.06 20.95
N LYS A 45 -0.02 -1.29 21.17
CA LYS A 45 -0.75 -0.67 22.29
C LYS A 45 -0.16 -1.04 23.64
N ALA A 46 0.33 -2.28 23.79
CA ALA A 46 0.99 -2.71 25.02
C ALA A 46 2.33 -1.98 25.21
N GLU A 47 3.15 -1.84 24.16
CA GLU A 47 4.41 -1.08 24.20
C GLU A 47 4.19 0.41 24.48
N ALA A 48 3.16 1.02 23.88
CA ALA A 48 2.75 2.40 24.13
C ALA A 48 2.24 2.62 25.57
N ASN A 49 1.60 1.62 26.16
CA ASN A 49 1.15 1.68 27.55
C ASN A 49 2.30 1.46 28.55
N VAL A 50 3.28 0.61 28.22
CA VAL A 50 4.50 0.41 29.04
C VAL A 50 5.36 1.67 29.06
N THR A 51 5.38 2.44 27.98
CA THR A 51 6.09 3.72 27.93
C THR A 51 5.38 4.86 28.67
N TYR A 52 4.13 4.68 29.10
CA TYR A 52 3.33 5.68 29.82
C TYR A 52 3.16 5.38 31.32
N THR A 53 3.79 4.35 31.88
CA THR A 53 3.81 4.18 33.34
C THR A 53 4.76 5.19 33.97
N ASP A 54 4.17 6.29 34.45
CA ASP A 54 4.79 7.29 35.31
C ASP A 54 5.50 6.59 36.50
N PRO A 55 6.82 6.79 36.71
CA PRO A 55 7.54 6.19 37.83
C PRO A 55 7.12 6.70 39.22
N THR A 56 6.19 7.66 39.32
CA THR A 56 5.84 8.30 40.60
C THR A 56 4.67 7.68 41.37
N ALA A 57 4.02 6.62 40.88
CA ALA A 57 2.92 5.99 41.60
C ALA A 57 3.35 4.75 42.40
N THR A 58 4.04 4.96 43.52
CA THR A 58 4.07 4.00 44.64
C THR A 58 3.31 4.56 45.83
N ALA A 59 2.38 3.73 46.36
CA ALA A 59 1.60 3.91 47.60
C ALA A 59 0.53 5.04 47.51
N ASP A 60 -0.72 4.90 47.93
CA ASP A 60 -1.27 4.16 49.05
C ASP A 60 -2.77 3.85 48.87
N ALA A 61 -3.27 3.00 49.77
CA ALA A 61 -4.56 2.35 49.76
C ALA A 61 -5.78 3.20 50.19
N ARG A 62 -6.95 2.57 49.98
CA ARG A 62 -8.21 2.62 50.75
C ARG A 62 -9.25 3.72 50.46
N THR A 63 -10.39 3.22 49.98
CA THR A 63 -11.75 3.38 50.51
C THR A 63 -12.27 4.80 50.80
N LEU A 64 -13.31 5.22 50.07
CA LEU A 64 -14.52 5.82 50.63
C LEU A 64 -15.65 5.90 49.59
N GLU A 65 -16.83 5.53 50.07
CA GLU A 65 -18.11 5.54 49.39
C GLU A 65 -18.68 6.96 49.21
N SER A 66 -19.76 7.00 48.40
CA SER A 66 -20.96 7.86 48.49
C SER A 66 -21.12 9.03 47.51
N ASP A 67 -22.29 8.93 46.87
CA ASP A 67 -23.29 9.94 46.51
C ASP A 67 -23.16 10.85 45.28
N GLU A 68 -24.04 10.51 44.34
CA GLU A 68 -25.10 11.35 43.77
C GLU A 68 -24.80 12.82 43.47
N THR A 69 -24.89 13.22 42.19
CA THR A 69 -26.07 13.89 41.60
C THR A 69 -25.72 14.56 40.26
N VAL A 70 -26.58 14.30 39.27
CA VAL A 70 -27.17 15.23 38.28
C VAL A 70 -26.32 16.45 37.84
N ASN A 71 -25.89 16.49 36.58
CA ASN A 71 -26.39 17.56 35.71
C ASN A 71 -26.28 17.25 34.22
N ASP A 72 -27.33 17.69 33.55
CA ASP A 72 -27.73 17.42 32.18
C ASP A 72 -27.26 18.57 31.27
N SER A 73 -27.09 18.25 29.99
CA SER A 73 -27.25 19.15 28.84
C SER A 73 -26.28 20.33 28.64
N ILE A 74 -25.65 20.39 27.46
CA ILE A 74 -25.80 21.47 26.45
C ILE A 74 -25.14 21.01 25.14
N ILE A 75 -25.98 20.75 24.13
CA ILE A 75 -25.64 20.71 22.71
C ILE A 75 -26.30 21.94 22.07
N PRO A 76 -25.59 22.77 21.29
CA PRO A 76 -26.25 23.68 20.36
C PRO A 76 -26.43 23.03 18.99
N ARG A 77 -27.68 22.68 18.67
CA ARG A 77 -28.17 22.58 17.28
C ARG A 77 -28.59 23.98 16.83
N HIS A 78 -28.10 24.42 15.67
CA HIS A 78 -28.81 25.39 14.85
C HIS A 78 -29.09 24.81 13.46
N GLN A 79 -30.36 24.89 13.09
CA GLN A 79 -30.98 24.48 11.83
C GLN A 79 -31.30 25.71 10.96
N PRO A 80 -31.73 25.52 9.70
CA PRO A 80 -31.46 26.39 8.55
C PRO A 80 -32.58 27.39 8.26
N ASN A 81 -32.32 28.35 7.36
CA ASN A 81 -33.35 29.04 6.58
C ASN A 81 -32.84 29.36 5.16
N ASP A 82 -33.57 28.84 4.16
CA ASP A 82 -33.75 29.35 2.78
C ASP A 82 -34.90 30.42 2.81
N PRO A 83 -35.35 31.11 1.72
CA PRO A 83 -35.02 30.97 0.29
C PRO A 83 -34.83 32.29 -0.53
N GLY A 84 -34.24 32.14 -1.73
CA GLY A 84 -34.79 32.70 -3.00
C GLY A 84 -34.46 34.15 -3.44
N ALA A 85 -33.79 34.31 -4.59
CA ALA A 85 -34.18 35.23 -5.68
C ALA A 85 -33.23 35.15 -6.89
N ALA A 86 -33.85 35.29 -8.07
CA ALA A 86 -33.29 35.16 -9.41
C ALA A 86 -32.29 36.28 -9.81
N GLY A 87 -31.41 35.97 -10.77
CA GLY A 87 -30.55 36.96 -11.40
C GLY A 87 -29.61 36.41 -12.47
N SER A 88 -30.13 36.23 -13.68
CA SER A 88 -29.36 35.97 -14.89
C SER A 88 -28.30 37.07 -15.11
N ARG A 89 -27.01 36.72 -15.18
CA ARG A 89 -25.95 37.60 -15.71
C ARG A 89 -24.81 36.80 -16.32
N ARG A 90 -24.69 36.91 -17.64
CA ARG A 90 -23.58 36.45 -18.48
C ARG A 90 -22.26 37.03 -17.97
N PHE A 91 -21.31 36.20 -17.56
CA PHE A 91 -19.93 36.64 -17.34
C PHE A 91 -19.01 36.14 -18.44
N ARG A 92 -18.62 37.14 -19.24
CA ARG A 92 -17.65 37.17 -20.32
C ARG A 92 -16.28 36.67 -19.86
N ALA A 93 -15.68 35.79 -20.66
CA ALA A 93 -14.28 35.37 -20.54
C ALA A 93 -13.36 36.60 -20.50
N LYS A 94 -12.63 36.76 -19.39
CA LYS A 94 -11.49 37.69 -19.30
C LYS A 94 -10.21 36.87 -19.36
N LYS A 95 -9.49 37.03 -20.47
CA LYS A 95 -8.05 36.76 -20.56
C LYS A 95 -7.35 37.70 -19.57
N SER A 96 -6.50 37.13 -18.73
CA SER A 96 -5.55 37.87 -17.89
C SER A 96 -4.12 37.40 -18.18
N PRO A 97 -3.11 38.25 -17.93
CA PRO A 97 -1.94 38.41 -18.79
C PRO A 97 -0.74 37.54 -18.41
N LYS A 98 0.20 37.45 -19.37
CA LYS A 98 1.53 36.87 -19.22
C LYS A 98 2.29 37.54 -18.06
N SER A 99 2.79 36.72 -17.14
CA SER A 99 3.88 37.09 -16.24
C SER A 99 5.11 36.27 -16.61
N ASP A 100 6.13 36.95 -17.10
CA ASP A 100 7.48 36.41 -17.28
C ASP A 100 8.15 36.28 -15.90
N ASN A 101 8.61 35.07 -15.55
CA ASN A 101 9.90 34.88 -14.90
C ASN A 101 10.27 33.38 -14.77
N LEU A 102 11.31 33.04 -15.54
CA LEU A 102 12.49 32.23 -15.22
C LEU A 102 12.38 31.02 -14.27
N SER A 103 12.99 29.92 -14.75
CA SER A 103 13.43 28.70 -14.04
C SER A 103 12.44 27.55 -13.83
N GLY A 104 11.49 27.40 -14.75
CA GLY A 104 10.82 26.11 -14.97
C GLY A 104 11.52 25.30 -16.05
N ILE A 105 12.67 24.67 -15.74
CA ILE A 105 13.15 23.55 -16.57
C ILE A 105 12.16 22.41 -16.35
N SER A 106 11.08 22.41 -17.13
CA SER A 106 10.36 21.18 -17.46
C SER A 106 11.42 20.20 -17.95
N PRO A 107 11.54 18.98 -17.38
CA PRO A 107 12.46 18.00 -17.91
C PRO A 107 12.09 17.76 -19.36
N ARG A 108 12.89 18.35 -20.25
CA ARG A 108 12.92 18.09 -21.68
C ARG A 108 13.11 16.58 -21.77
N ARG A 109 12.16 15.90 -22.41
CA ARG A 109 12.13 14.44 -22.60
C ARG A 109 13.54 13.92 -22.82
N GLU A 110 14.14 13.37 -21.78
CA GLU A 110 15.27 12.48 -21.96
C GLU A 110 14.71 11.29 -22.71
N ASN A 111 15.31 11.01 -23.84
CA ASN A 111 14.84 10.06 -24.85
C ASN A 111 15.14 8.63 -24.40
N THR A 112 14.82 8.29 -23.15
CA THR A 112 15.01 6.95 -22.62
C THR A 112 13.80 6.11 -23.02
N GLU A 113 14.08 5.02 -23.74
CA GLU A 113 13.08 4.01 -24.05
C GLU A 113 12.47 3.51 -22.73
N PRO A 114 11.14 3.30 -22.66
CA PRO A 114 10.52 2.87 -21.42
C PRO A 114 11.05 1.48 -21.02
N GLU A 115 11.38 1.33 -19.75
CA GLU A 115 11.89 0.09 -19.20
C GLU A 115 10.75 -0.78 -18.63
N PRO A 116 10.96 -2.11 -18.51
CA PRO A 116 9.98 -2.99 -17.88
C PRO A 116 9.75 -2.70 -16.39
N TRP A 117 10.68 -2.02 -15.72
CA TRP A 117 10.59 -1.60 -14.32
C TRP A 117 11.52 -0.42 -14.04
N TYR A 118 11.34 0.25 -12.89
CA TYR A 118 12.16 1.39 -12.46
C TYR A 118 12.42 1.34 -10.94
N LEU A 119 13.46 2.02 -10.45
CA LEU A 119 13.82 2.08 -9.02
C LEU A 119 13.63 3.43 -8.32
N PHE A 120 13.12 4.48 -8.99
CA PHE A 120 12.70 5.76 -8.37
C PHE A 120 13.61 6.29 -7.23
N GLU A 121 14.92 6.32 -7.47
CA GLU A 121 15.93 6.82 -6.51
C GLU A 121 15.64 8.24 -6.05
N ASN A 122 15.12 9.07 -6.95
CA ASN A 122 14.71 10.44 -6.70
C ASN A 122 13.59 10.59 -5.64
N TYR A 123 12.94 9.51 -5.21
CA TYR A 123 11.98 9.53 -4.11
C TYR A 123 12.60 9.15 -2.76
N HIS A 124 13.89 8.80 -2.71
CA HIS A 124 14.57 8.41 -1.48
C HIS A 124 14.56 9.51 -0.42
N GLU A 125 14.78 10.77 -0.80
CA GLU A 125 14.74 11.92 0.14
C GLU A 125 13.42 11.96 0.93
N LYS A 126 12.28 11.76 0.26
CA LYS A 126 10.96 11.73 0.90
C LYS A 126 10.75 10.50 1.79
N VAL A 127 11.42 9.39 1.48
CA VAL A 127 11.40 8.18 2.32
C VAL A 127 12.25 8.41 3.57
N SER A 128 13.45 8.99 3.43
CA SER A 128 14.39 9.24 4.53
C SER A 128 13.95 10.39 5.46
N GLU A 129 13.09 11.28 4.98
CA GLU A 129 12.34 12.23 5.83
C GLU A 129 11.45 11.52 6.84
N LYS A 130 10.72 10.48 6.41
CA LYS A 130 9.77 9.74 7.25
C LYS A 130 10.38 8.57 8.01
N MET A 131 11.59 8.16 7.64
CA MET A 131 12.28 7.03 8.25
C MET A 131 13.79 7.26 8.25
N LYS A 132 14.37 7.38 9.44
CA LYS A 132 15.82 7.56 9.60
C LYS A 132 16.57 6.24 9.45
N ASP A 133 17.86 6.34 9.19
CA ASP A 133 18.81 5.23 9.07
C ASP A 133 18.41 4.21 8.01
N VAL A 134 18.06 4.72 6.83
CA VAL A 134 17.79 3.92 5.63
C VAL A 134 18.64 4.44 4.47
N ILE A 135 19.10 3.53 3.62
CA ILE A 135 19.86 3.88 2.41
C ILE A 135 19.17 3.30 1.19
N PHE A 136 19.19 4.03 0.08
CA PHE A 136 18.67 3.52 -1.18
C PHE A 136 19.74 2.70 -1.92
N ILE A 137 19.34 1.54 -2.42
CA ILE A 137 20.18 0.62 -3.20
C ILE A 137 19.66 0.61 -4.63
N SER A 138 20.45 1.10 -5.57
CA SER A 138 20.12 1.20 -7.00
C SER A 138 20.26 -0.12 -7.77
N LYS A 139 20.50 -1.23 -7.07
CA LYS A 139 20.63 -2.58 -7.64
C LYS A 139 19.50 -3.49 -7.15
N ILE A 140 19.09 -4.39 -8.04
CA ILE A 140 18.16 -5.47 -7.70
C ILE A 140 18.96 -6.76 -7.52
N GLU A 141 19.40 -6.97 -6.28
CA GLU A 141 19.96 -8.24 -5.80
C GLU A 141 18.93 -8.94 -4.91
N ASP A 142 19.14 -10.22 -4.61
CA ASP A 142 18.33 -10.94 -3.64
C ASP A 142 18.56 -10.32 -2.25
N GLY A 143 17.55 -9.57 -1.80
CA GLY A 143 17.58 -8.90 -0.49
C GLY A 143 17.34 -9.90 0.65
N ASN A 144 17.79 -9.52 1.85
CA ASN A 144 17.53 -10.30 3.07
C ASN A 144 16.03 -10.47 3.33
N LEU A 145 15.25 -9.43 3.00
CA LEU A 145 13.80 -9.43 3.11
C LEU A 145 13.19 -8.92 1.82
N LYS A 146 12.03 -9.47 1.46
CA LYS A 146 11.28 -9.13 0.25
C LYS A 146 9.81 -9.02 0.58
N ALA A 147 9.13 -8.05 -0.02
CA ALA A 147 7.69 -7.95 0.06
C ALA A 147 7.08 -7.38 -1.21
N GLU A 148 5.99 -7.98 -1.64
CA GLU A 148 5.20 -7.50 -2.77
C GLU A 148 4.14 -6.51 -2.26
N THR A 149 3.88 -5.47 -3.05
CA THR A 149 2.85 -4.47 -2.77
C THR A 149 2.33 -3.87 -4.07
N ASN A 150 1.25 -3.11 -3.94
CA ASN A 150 0.63 -2.38 -5.03
C ASN A 150 0.68 -0.87 -4.73
N LEU A 151 1.19 -0.11 -5.70
CA LEU A 151 1.19 1.35 -5.72
C LEU A 151 0.11 1.88 -6.66
N VAL A 152 -0.03 3.19 -6.70
CA VAL A 152 -0.94 3.88 -7.63
C VAL A 152 -0.11 4.61 -8.67
N GLY A 153 -0.51 4.48 -9.94
CA GLY A 153 0.12 5.20 -11.04
C GLY A 153 -0.79 5.39 -12.24
N THR A 154 -0.26 6.12 -13.21
CA THR A 154 -0.88 6.38 -14.51
C THR A 154 0.08 5.99 -15.63
N PHE A 155 -0.48 5.49 -16.73
CA PHE A 155 0.29 5.01 -17.87
C PHE A 155 -0.12 5.75 -19.13
N LYS A 156 0.86 6.11 -19.96
CA LYS A 156 0.64 6.72 -21.26
C LYS A 156 1.39 5.93 -22.33
N CYS A 157 0.69 5.53 -23.38
CA CYS A 157 1.35 4.95 -24.54
C CYS A 157 2.27 5.99 -25.18
N ILE A 158 3.52 5.59 -25.48
CA ILE A 158 4.51 6.48 -26.12
C ILE A 158 4.54 6.35 -27.64
N ALA A 159 4.00 5.26 -28.20
CA ALA A 159 3.97 5.05 -29.64
C ALA A 159 3.09 6.12 -30.30
N LEU A 160 3.70 6.93 -31.18
CA LEU A 160 3.05 8.09 -31.82
C LEU A 160 1.84 7.69 -32.68
N GLU A 161 1.91 6.53 -33.31
CA GLU A 161 0.83 5.98 -34.14
C GLU A 161 -0.31 5.37 -33.30
N CYS A 162 -0.04 5.10 -32.03
CA CYS A 162 -1.02 4.52 -31.14
C CYS A 162 -1.98 5.60 -30.63
N ARG A 163 -3.22 5.56 -31.12
CA ARG A 163 -4.30 6.47 -30.70
C ARG A 163 -4.91 6.11 -29.35
N ALA A 164 -4.35 5.12 -28.64
CA ALA A 164 -4.83 4.75 -27.32
C ALA A 164 -4.63 5.94 -26.37
N MET A 165 -5.74 6.48 -25.87
CA MET A 165 -5.70 7.38 -24.73
C MET A 165 -5.07 6.62 -23.56
N GLY A 166 -4.05 7.21 -22.92
CA GLY A 166 -3.42 6.61 -21.74
C GLY A 166 -4.47 6.14 -20.74
N TRP A 167 -4.18 5.06 -20.01
CA TRP A 167 -5.11 4.55 -19.00
C TRP A 167 -4.67 4.99 -17.62
N SER A 168 -5.61 5.59 -16.89
CA SER A 168 -5.39 6.20 -15.59
C SER A 168 -5.98 5.33 -14.47
N ASN A 169 -5.29 5.36 -13.32
CA ASN A 169 -5.60 4.69 -12.05
C ASN A 169 -5.37 3.18 -12.05
N GLY A 170 -4.17 2.78 -12.47
CA GLY A 170 -3.71 1.41 -12.45
C GLY A 170 -3.01 1.06 -11.15
N THR A 171 -3.24 -0.16 -10.70
CA THR A 171 -2.42 -0.85 -9.71
C THR A 171 -1.04 -1.08 -10.31
N VAL A 172 -0.01 -0.53 -9.66
CA VAL A 172 1.38 -0.73 -10.10
C VAL A 172 2.02 -1.74 -9.16
N ALA A 173 2.25 -2.94 -9.68
CA ALA A 173 2.90 -3.99 -8.91
C ALA A 173 4.33 -3.57 -8.57
N THR A 174 4.72 -3.77 -7.32
CA THR A 174 6.01 -3.33 -6.80
C THR A 174 6.58 -4.38 -5.86
N VAL A 175 7.87 -4.66 -6.02
CA VAL A 175 8.63 -5.51 -5.11
C VAL A 175 9.58 -4.62 -4.33
N ILE A 176 9.41 -4.56 -3.01
CA ILE A 176 10.32 -3.87 -2.11
C ILE A 176 11.27 -4.93 -1.55
N ARG A 177 12.56 -4.62 -1.52
CA ARG A 177 13.60 -5.45 -0.91
C ARG A 177 14.33 -4.66 0.15
N ALA A 178 14.77 -5.35 1.20
CA ALA A 178 15.65 -4.81 2.22
C ALA A 178 16.99 -5.55 2.24
N TYR A 179 18.03 -4.81 2.61
CA TYR A 179 19.41 -5.26 2.67
C TYR A 179 19.99 -4.81 4.02
N TYR A 180 20.33 -5.76 4.89
CA TYR A 180 21.03 -5.44 6.13
C TYR A 180 22.45 -4.97 5.79
N GLN A 181 22.83 -3.82 6.35
CA GLN A 181 24.15 -3.24 6.16
C GLN A 181 25.01 -3.51 7.40
N ASP A 182 26.33 -3.60 7.19
CA ASP A 182 27.29 -3.84 8.27
C ASP A 182 27.31 -2.70 9.31
N ASP A 183 26.95 -1.47 8.90
CA ASP A 183 26.87 -0.29 9.77
C ASP A 183 25.55 -0.18 10.55
N GLY A 184 24.69 -1.20 10.49
CA GLY A 184 23.40 -1.25 11.17
C GLY A 184 22.27 -0.49 10.47
N LYS A 185 22.53 0.18 9.33
CA LYS A 185 21.47 0.80 8.51
C LYS A 185 20.68 -0.24 7.74
N LEU A 186 19.47 0.14 7.34
CA LEU A 186 18.63 -0.69 6.47
C LEU A 186 18.70 -0.17 5.03
N GLY A 187 19.37 -0.91 4.15
CA GLY A 187 19.32 -0.67 2.71
C GLY A 187 17.99 -1.11 2.13
N TYR A 188 17.50 -0.44 1.09
CA TYR A 188 16.31 -0.86 0.37
C TYR A 188 16.34 -0.55 -1.11
N SER A 189 15.61 -1.35 -1.88
CA SER A 189 15.26 -1.07 -3.27
C SER A 189 13.75 -1.28 -3.48
N ALA A 190 13.16 -0.54 -4.40
CA ALA A 190 11.75 -0.66 -4.74
C ALA A 190 11.60 -0.82 -6.26
N GLN A 191 11.47 -2.07 -6.70
CA GLN A 191 11.29 -2.42 -8.10
C GLN A 191 9.83 -2.23 -8.50
N VAL A 192 9.54 -1.15 -9.23
CA VAL A 192 8.20 -0.78 -9.67
C VAL A 192 8.01 -1.21 -11.12
N TYR A 193 7.10 -2.15 -11.37
CA TYR A 193 6.91 -2.73 -12.70
C TYR A 193 6.03 -1.87 -13.60
N ASN A 194 6.42 -1.77 -14.85
CA ASN A 194 5.71 -1.05 -15.89
C ASN A 194 4.57 -1.92 -16.49
N GLN A 195 3.76 -1.29 -17.35
CA GLN A 195 2.69 -1.94 -18.08
C GLN A 195 2.79 -1.64 -19.58
N ARG A 196 2.25 -2.55 -20.38
CA ARG A 196 2.18 -2.42 -21.84
C ARG A 196 0.83 -1.86 -22.27
N CYS A 197 0.85 -1.10 -23.36
CA CYS A 197 -0.36 -0.62 -24.00
C CYS A 197 -1.21 -1.78 -24.51
N ARG A 198 -2.51 -1.74 -24.22
CA ARG A 198 -3.46 -2.76 -24.69
C ARG A 198 -3.50 -2.85 -26.23
N SER A 199 -3.40 -1.72 -26.91
CA SER A 199 -3.55 -1.64 -28.36
C SER A 199 -2.29 -2.04 -29.12
N CYS A 200 -1.12 -1.49 -28.76
CA CYS A 200 0.13 -1.71 -29.49
C CYS A 200 1.16 -2.58 -28.76
N LYS A 201 0.88 -3.01 -27.52
CA LYS A 201 1.73 -3.85 -26.67
C LYS A 201 3.13 -3.28 -26.37
N GLN A 202 3.39 -2.02 -26.73
CA GLN A 202 4.59 -1.28 -26.36
C GLN A 202 4.55 -0.87 -24.89
N LEU A 203 5.72 -0.76 -24.25
CA LEU A 203 5.82 -0.28 -22.87
C LEU A 203 5.32 1.16 -22.75
N ALA A 204 4.61 1.44 -21.67
CA ALA A 204 4.08 2.77 -21.41
C ALA A 204 5.10 3.67 -20.73
N SER A 205 4.93 4.98 -20.89
CA SER A 205 5.48 5.96 -19.96
C SER A 205 4.65 5.92 -18.68
N MET A 206 5.29 5.61 -17.56
CA MET A 206 4.66 5.51 -16.25
C MET A 206 4.88 6.79 -15.45
N LYS A 207 3.83 7.26 -14.78
CA LYS A 207 3.90 8.29 -13.75
C LYS A 207 3.29 7.76 -12.46
N LEU A 208 4.12 7.68 -11.42
CA LEU A 208 3.75 7.14 -10.12
C LEU A 208 3.13 8.22 -9.22
N ASP A 209 2.20 7.82 -8.36
CA ASP A 209 1.75 8.62 -7.24
C ASP A 209 2.79 8.54 -6.11
N VAL A 210 3.50 9.65 -5.91
CA VAL A 210 4.64 9.76 -5.00
C VAL A 210 4.22 9.50 -3.56
N ASP A 211 3.04 9.94 -3.15
CA ASP A 211 2.56 9.75 -1.78
C ASP A 211 2.30 8.28 -1.49
N THR A 212 1.71 7.53 -2.45
CA THR A 212 1.54 6.08 -2.27
C THR A 212 2.86 5.35 -2.26
N TYR A 213 3.83 5.75 -3.08
CA TYR A 213 5.17 5.15 -3.07
C TYR A 213 5.81 5.31 -1.69
N VAL A 214 5.89 6.55 -1.21
CA VAL A 214 6.50 6.87 0.08
C VAL A 214 5.77 6.16 1.22
N GLU A 215 4.43 6.20 1.26
CA GLU A 215 3.65 5.49 2.28
C GLU A 215 3.97 3.99 2.29
N ARG A 216 3.91 3.33 1.14
CA ARG A 216 4.05 1.87 1.04
C ARG A 216 5.47 1.40 1.33
N VAL A 217 6.46 2.13 0.85
CA VAL A 217 7.89 1.85 1.11
C VAL A 217 8.18 2.04 2.59
N VAL A 218 7.92 3.23 3.16
CA VAL A 218 8.18 3.52 4.58
C VAL A 218 7.48 2.53 5.49
N ARG A 219 6.20 2.22 5.21
CA ARG A 219 5.44 1.24 5.98
C ARG A 219 6.14 -0.12 6.00
N ARG A 220 6.64 -0.58 4.84
CA ARG A 220 7.31 -1.88 4.76
C ARG A 220 8.63 -1.88 5.52
N LEU A 221 9.43 -0.83 5.36
CA LEU A 221 10.70 -0.69 6.04
C LEU A 221 10.51 -0.63 7.58
N LYS A 222 9.50 0.10 8.08
CA LYS A 222 9.14 0.13 9.50
C LYS A 222 8.88 -1.27 10.05
N MET A 223 8.06 -2.06 9.35
CA MET A 223 7.79 -3.44 9.75
C MET A 223 9.08 -4.27 9.87
N TRP A 224 10.01 -4.13 8.93
CA TRP A 224 11.29 -4.84 8.98
C TRP A 224 12.25 -4.35 10.07
N LYS A 225 12.11 -3.10 10.53
CA LYS A 225 12.77 -2.61 11.75
C LYS A 225 12.06 -3.03 13.05
N GLY A 226 10.97 -3.79 12.96
CA GLY A 226 10.17 -4.18 14.12
C GLY A 226 9.16 -3.13 14.56
N GLU A 227 9.06 -1.98 13.87
CA GLU A 227 8.05 -0.97 14.16
C GLU A 227 6.68 -1.38 13.61
N TYR A 228 5.63 -1.13 14.40
CA TYR A 228 4.27 -1.30 13.90
C TYR A 228 3.94 -0.25 12.84
N ALA A 229 3.31 -0.70 11.75
CA ALA A 229 2.84 0.18 10.70
C ALA A 229 1.50 -0.33 10.15
N PRO A 230 0.36 0.27 10.56
CA PRO A 230 -0.96 -0.25 10.23
C PRO A 230 -1.22 -0.20 8.73
N ILE A 231 -1.88 -1.24 8.20
CA ILE A 231 -2.35 -1.24 6.81
C ILE A 231 -3.52 -0.26 6.71
N LYS A 232 -3.31 0.87 6.02
CA LYS A 232 -4.42 1.67 5.52
C LYS A 232 -5.09 0.90 4.39
N TRP A 233 -6.32 0.43 4.65
CA TRP A 233 -7.14 -0.28 3.67
C TRP A 233 -7.65 0.69 2.61
N TYR A 234 -6.95 0.79 1.48
CA TYR A 234 -7.48 1.50 0.33
C TYR A 234 -8.38 0.57 -0.48
N ARG A 235 -9.70 0.65 -0.26
CA ARG A 235 -10.69 0.09 -1.19
C ARG A 235 -10.81 1.02 -2.40
N ARG A 236 -9.81 1.05 -3.27
CA ARG A 236 -10.02 1.60 -4.62
C ARG A 236 -10.55 0.46 -5.50
N LYS A 237 -11.64 0.71 -6.24
CA LYS A 237 -12.03 -0.18 -7.35
C LYS A 237 -10.89 -0.17 -8.34
N MET A 238 -10.09 -1.22 -8.33
CA MET A 238 -8.99 -1.40 -9.28
C MET A 238 -9.63 -1.87 -10.59
N LEU A 239 -9.23 -1.28 -11.72
CA LEU A 239 -9.58 -1.78 -13.04
C LEU A 239 -9.15 -3.25 -13.15
N PRO A 240 -9.84 -4.07 -13.97
CA PRO A 240 -9.43 -5.46 -14.19
C PRO A 240 -7.96 -5.50 -14.62
N HIS A 241 -7.18 -6.26 -13.87
CA HIS A 241 -5.76 -6.43 -14.11
C HIS A 241 -5.56 -7.36 -15.32
N ASP A 242 -4.83 -6.88 -16.34
CA ASP A 242 -4.50 -7.67 -17.52
C ASP A 242 -3.09 -8.25 -17.36
N GLU A 243 -3.01 -9.55 -17.05
CA GLU A 243 -1.77 -10.26 -16.76
C GLU A 243 -0.79 -10.24 -17.95
N GLU A 244 -1.29 -10.20 -19.19
CA GLU A 244 -0.46 -10.17 -20.39
C GLU A 244 0.22 -8.82 -20.61
N LEU A 245 -0.37 -7.76 -20.04
CA LEU A 245 0.14 -6.40 -20.16
C LEU A 245 1.01 -5.99 -18.98
N CYS A 246 0.99 -6.72 -17.87
CA CYS A 246 1.75 -6.38 -16.68
C CYS A 246 3.12 -7.06 -16.66
N GLU A 247 4.20 -6.27 -16.59
CA GLU A 247 5.55 -6.83 -16.54
C GLU A 247 5.82 -7.57 -15.21
N ALA A 248 5.14 -7.22 -14.11
CA ALA A 248 5.22 -8.00 -12.88
C ALA A 248 4.58 -9.38 -13.02
N CYS A 249 3.47 -9.53 -13.77
CA CYS A 249 2.87 -10.85 -14.00
C CYS A 249 3.80 -11.74 -14.81
N LYS A 250 4.44 -11.19 -15.84
CA LYS A 250 5.45 -11.90 -16.63
C LYS A 250 6.66 -12.29 -15.80
N ALA A 251 7.05 -11.45 -14.85
CA ALA A 251 8.12 -11.73 -13.90
C ALA A 251 7.67 -12.60 -12.69
N GLY A 252 6.38 -12.91 -12.55
CA GLY A 252 5.86 -13.73 -11.44
C GLY A 252 5.70 -13.01 -10.09
N HIS A 253 5.62 -11.67 -10.07
CA HIS A 253 5.60 -10.82 -8.86
C HIS A 253 4.32 -10.01 -8.65
N CYS A 254 3.26 -10.26 -9.42
CA CYS A 254 2.04 -9.49 -9.30
C CYS A 254 1.03 -10.14 -8.36
N LEU A 255 0.77 -9.50 -7.21
CA LEU A 255 -0.26 -9.89 -6.23
C LEU A 255 -1.65 -10.12 -6.83
N THR A 256 -2.02 -9.37 -7.88
CA THR A 256 -3.36 -9.49 -8.50
C THR A 256 -3.46 -10.68 -9.46
N GLY A 257 -2.35 -11.10 -10.08
CA GLY A 257 -2.29 -12.29 -10.94
C GLY A 257 -2.20 -13.61 -10.15
N VAL A 258 -1.66 -13.59 -8.93
CA VAL A 258 -1.55 -14.81 -8.10
C VAL A 258 -2.93 -15.32 -7.67
N VAL A 259 -3.89 -14.43 -7.40
CA VAL A 259 -5.26 -14.80 -6.99
C VAL A 259 -6.02 -15.57 -8.09
N ASN A 260 -5.69 -15.36 -9.37
CA ASN A 260 -6.30 -16.08 -10.49
C ASN A 260 -5.64 -17.44 -10.77
N LYS A 261 -4.36 -17.62 -10.43
CA LYS A 261 -3.66 -18.89 -10.69
C LYS A 261 -4.15 -20.03 -9.80
N GLN A 262 -4.52 -19.76 -8.55
CA GLN A 262 -5.11 -20.77 -7.66
C GLN A 262 -6.46 -21.31 -8.18
N HIS A 263 -7.17 -20.55 -9.01
CA HIS A 263 -8.42 -20.99 -9.65
C HIS A 263 -8.20 -21.81 -10.94
N ARG A 264 -7.02 -21.76 -11.58
CA ARG A 264 -6.70 -22.60 -12.74
C ARG A 264 -6.17 -23.99 -12.35
N LEU A 265 -5.53 -24.13 -11.19
CA LEU A 265 -4.99 -25.42 -10.73
C LEU A 265 -6.04 -26.29 -10.00
N SER A 266 -7.25 -25.79 -9.78
CA SER A 266 -8.38 -26.55 -9.20
C SER A 266 -9.37 -27.07 -10.24
N GLY A 267 -9.04 -26.98 -11.53
CA GLY A 267 -9.75 -27.64 -12.62
C GLY A 267 -9.54 -29.16 -12.59
N VAL A 268 -10.06 -29.82 -11.57
CA VAL A 268 -10.28 -31.27 -11.57
C VAL A 268 -11.32 -31.55 -12.65
N GLU A 269 -10.86 -32.13 -13.75
CA GLU A 269 -11.69 -32.75 -14.78
C GLU A 269 -12.60 -33.78 -14.12
N THR A 270 -13.84 -33.40 -13.85
CA THR A 270 -14.92 -34.33 -13.54
C THR A 270 -15.84 -34.38 -14.75
N GLY A 271 -15.85 -35.50 -15.46
CA GLY A 271 -16.92 -35.77 -16.42
C GLY A 271 -16.53 -36.61 -17.62
N GLN A 272 -16.26 -37.89 -17.42
CA GLN A 272 -16.59 -38.88 -18.46
C GLN A 272 -17.13 -40.16 -17.81
N GLN A 273 -18.45 -40.18 -17.60
CA GLN A 273 -19.20 -41.41 -17.39
C GLN A 273 -19.33 -42.13 -18.72
N VAL A 274 -18.81 -43.35 -18.80
CA VAL A 274 -19.07 -44.30 -19.89
C VAL A 274 -20.14 -45.27 -19.38
N PRO A 275 -21.21 -45.56 -20.15
CA PRO A 275 -22.34 -46.34 -19.65
C PRO A 275 -22.01 -47.84 -19.57
N VAL A 276 -22.40 -48.46 -18.46
CA VAL A 276 -22.48 -49.91 -18.31
C VAL A 276 -23.71 -50.40 -19.08
N LYS A 277 -23.51 -51.26 -20.08
CA LYS A 277 -24.59 -52.02 -20.72
C LYS A 277 -24.99 -53.18 -19.80
N ILE A 278 -26.30 -53.29 -19.58
CA ILE A 278 -26.98 -54.44 -18.98
C ILE A 278 -26.94 -55.62 -19.94
#